data_AF-A0A7L7M9P6-F1
#
_entry.id   AF-A0A7L7M9P6-F1
#
_cell.length_a   1.000
_cell.length_b   1.000
_cell.length_c   1.000
_cell.angle_alpha   90.00
_cell.angle_beta   90.00
_cell.angle_gamma   90.00
#
_symmetry.space_group_name_H-M   'P 1'
#
loop_
_entity.id
_entity.type
_entity.pdbx_description
1 polymer ?
#
loop_
_entity_poly.entity_id
_entity_poly.type
_entity_poly.pdbx_seq_one_letter_code
_entity_poly.pdbx_strand_id
1 'polypeptide(L)' 'MSERRRTVAKATAAPSPLPSRYLTPLDVAELLGVPVETVYQWRRKRTGPRGFRVGRHLRYDPMDVRAWIESLLEEAAA' A
#
# COMPACT_ATOMS: atom_id res chain seq x y z
N MET A 1 -16.26 -20.86 13.00
CA MET A 1 -16.72 -19.49 13.33
C MET A 1 -15.49 -18.59 13.28
N SER A 2 -15.03 -18.16 12.11
CA SER A 2 -15.52 -17.01 11.33
C SER A 2 -15.80 -15.78 12.17
N GLU A 3 -14.74 -15.09 12.57
CA GLU A 3 -14.81 -13.72 13.10
C GLU A 3 -13.41 -13.09 13.10
N ARG A 4 -13.13 -11.87 12.66
CA ARG A 4 -13.90 -10.82 11.96
C ARG A 4 -12.83 -9.82 11.46
N ARG A 5 -12.91 -9.48 10.18
CA ARG A 5 -12.42 -8.26 9.49
C ARG A 5 -11.52 -7.30 10.29
N ARG A 6 -10.21 -7.27 10.00
CA ARG A 6 -9.42 -6.04 10.15
C ARG A 6 -9.52 -5.23 8.84
N THR A 7 -10.63 -4.52 8.71
CA THR A 7 -10.75 -3.40 7.77
C THR A 7 -10.04 -2.21 8.40
N VAL A 8 -8.85 -1.87 7.92
CA VAL A 8 -8.40 -0.47 8.05
C VAL A 8 -9.40 0.37 7.24
N ALA A 9 -10.14 1.22 7.90
CA ALA A 9 -10.66 2.46 7.35
C ALA A 9 -9.99 3.52 8.25
N LYS A 10 -9.41 4.61 7.75
CA LYS A 10 -10.16 5.75 7.23
C LYS A 10 -9.13 6.85 6.97
N ALA A 11 -9.17 7.48 5.80
CA ALA A 11 -8.75 8.86 5.66
C ALA A 11 -9.84 9.58 4.86
N THR A 12 -10.69 10.27 5.59
CA THR A 12 -11.58 11.31 5.07
C THR A 12 -10.76 12.59 5.19
N ALA A 13 -10.17 13.09 4.11
CA ALA A 13 -9.44 14.35 4.13
C ALA A 13 -9.38 14.93 2.71
N ALA A 14 -10.42 15.69 2.33
CA ALA A 14 -10.52 16.51 1.12
C ALA A 14 -10.29 15.76 -0.21
N PRO A 15 -10.67 16.31 -1.38
CA PRO A 15 -10.08 15.87 -2.63
C PRO A 15 -8.61 16.34 -2.62
N SER A 16 -7.72 15.58 -1.98
CA SER A 16 -6.29 15.72 -2.21
C SER A 16 -6.10 15.67 -3.72
N PRO A 17 -5.43 16.67 -4.33
CA PRO A 17 -5.25 16.69 -5.77
C PRO A 17 -4.66 15.34 -6.19
N LEU A 18 -5.24 14.73 -7.23
CA LEU A 18 -4.76 13.45 -7.73
C LEU A 18 -3.24 13.55 -7.91
N PRO A 19 -2.46 12.63 -7.31
CA PRO A 19 -1.02 12.74 -7.37
C PRO A 19 -0.59 12.70 -8.84
N SER A 20 0.36 13.57 -9.19
CA SER A 20 0.85 13.71 -10.55
C SER A 20 1.46 12.41 -11.10
N ARG A 21 1.80 11.45 -10.22
CA ARG A 21 2.31 10.13 -10.57
C ARG A 21 1.86 9.05 -9.57
N TYR A 22 1.24 7.99 -10.09
CA TYR A 22 0.99 6.76 -9.35
C TYR A 22 2.19 5.82 -9.42
N LEU A 23 2.53 5.22 -8.29
CA LEU A 23 3.64 4.27 -8.17
C LEU A 23 3.24 2.90 -8.73
N THR A 24 4.18 2.25 -9.39
CA THR A 24 4.06 0.86 -9.83
C THR A 24 4.59 -0.08 -8.74
N PRO A 25 4.32 -1.40 -8.81
CA PRO A 25 4.96 -2.37 -7.93
C PRO A 25 6.48 -2.30 -7.99
N LEU A 26 7.04 -1.92 -9.14
CA LEU A 26 8.47 -1.73 -9.33
C LEU A 26 8.96 -0.49 -8.58
N ASP A 27 8.29 0.66 -8.69
CA ASP A 27 8.68 1.86 -7.94
C ASP A 27 8.61 1.59 -6.41
N VAL A 28 7.62 0.84 -5.94
CA VAL A 28 7.51 0.46 -4.51
C VAL A 28 8.64 -0.48 -4.09
N ALA A 29 9.00 -1.43 -4.95
CA ALA A 29 10.11 -2.34 -4.75
C ALA A 29 11.45 -1.59 -4.65
N GLU A 30 11.71 -0.67 -5.59
CA GLU A 30 12.90 0.17 -5.59
C GLU A 30 12.96 1.09 -4.36
N LEU A 31 11.82 1.70 -3.99
CA LEU A 31 11.75 2.61 -2.83
C LEU A 31 12.06 1.92 -1.51
N LEU A 32 11.65 0.66 -1.35
CA LEU A 32 11.88 -0.12 -0.13
C LEU A 32 13.14 -1.00 -0.22
N GLY A 33 13.82 -1.02 -1.37
CA GLY A 33 14.96 -1.91 -1.62
C GLY A 33 14.59 -3.41 -1.57
N VAL A 34 13.34 -3.76 -1.85
CA VAL A 34 12.86 -5.16 -1.83
C VAL A 34 12.63 -5.68 -3.24
N PRO A 35 12.71 -7.00 -3.48
CA PRO A 35 12.31 -7.58 -4.76
C PRO A 35 10.85 -7.29 -5.10
N VAL A 36 10.54 -7.06 -6.38
CA VAL A 36 9.16 -6.86 -6.85
C VAL A 36 8.25 -8.06 -6.56
N GLU A 37 8.82 -9.26 -6.51
CA GLU A 37 8.11 -10.47 -6.07
C GLU A 37 7.59 -10.34 -4.64
N THR A 38 8.34 -9.70 -3.74
CA THR A 38 7.90 -9.43 -2.37
C THR A 38 6.68 -8.52 -2.36
N VAL A 39 6.65 -7.51 -3.23
CA VAL A 39 5.47 -6.64 -3.40
C VAL A 39 4.25 -7.43 -3.92
N TYR A 40 4.45 -8.40 -4.82
CA TYR A 40 3.38 -9.31 -5.24
C TYR A 40 2.96 -10.27 -4.12
N GLN A 41 3.88 -10.73 -3.28
CA GLN A 41 3.58 -11.56 -2.11
C GLN A 41 2.73 -10.80 -1.09
N TRP A 42 3.06 -9.54 -0.81
CA TRP A 42 2.25 -8.64 0.02
C TRP A 42 0.81 -8.55 -0.46
N ARG A 43 0.61 -8.46 -1.78
CA ARG A 43 -0.73 -8.48 -2.38
C ARG A 43 -1.45 -9.80 -2.15
N ARG A 44 -0.77 -10.95 -2.27
CA ARG A 44 -1.36 -12.27 -1.98
C ARG A 44 -1.71 -12.44 -0.51
N LYS A 45 -0.81 -12.02 0.38
CA LYS A 45 -0.98 -12.10 1.84
C LYS A 45 -1.90 -11.01 2.40
N ARG A 46 -2.32 -10.06 1.56
CA ARG A 46 -3.08 -8.85 1.92
C ARG A 46 -2.39 -8.00 3.00
N THR A 47 -1.07 -8.12 3.09
CA THR A 47 -0.20 -7.36 4.00
C THR A 47 0.67 -6.47 3.15
N GLY A 48 0.22 -5.24 2.90
CA GLY A 48 0.91 -4.32 2.00
C GLY A 48 0.18 -2.98 1.84
N PRO A 49 0.80 -2.03 1.12
CA PRO A 49 0.23 -0.72 0.87
C PRO A 49 -1.04 -0.84 0.02
N ARG A 50 -1.95 0.13 0.15
CA ARG A 50 -3.19 0.14 -0.62
C ARG A 50 -2.87 0.39 -2.09
N GLY A 51 -3.09 -0.64 -2.89
CA GLY A 51 -2.93 -0.58 -4.35
C GLY A 51 -4.24 -0.86 -5.06
N PHE A 52 -4.61 0.01 -5.99
CA PHE A 52 -5.79 -0.15 -6.84
C PHE A 52 -5.41 -0.77 -8.19
N ARG A 53 -6.32 -1.56 -8.73
CA ARG A 53 -6.12 -2.25 -10.02
C ARG A 53 -6.61 -1.34 -11.15
N VAL A 54 -5.70 -0.96 -12.03
CA VAL A 54 -5.99 -0.22 -13.25
C VAL A 54 -5.85 -1.18 -14.44
N GLY A 55 -6.96 -1.86 -14.76
CA GLY A 55 -7.00 -2.89 -15.79
C GLY A 55 -6.09 -4.08 -15.44
N ARG A 56 -4.99 -4.26 -16.18
CA ARG A 56 -3.96 -5.30 -15.90
C ARG A 56 -2.84 -4.82 -14.99
N HIS A 57 -2.72 -3.51 -14.76
CA HIS A 57 -1.61 -2.94 -14.00
C HIS A 57 -2.04 -2.63 -12.57
N LEU A 58 -1.17 -2.93 -11.62
CA LEU A 58 -1.32 -2.51 -10.25
C LEU A 58 -0.71 -1.12 -10.09
N ARG A 59 -1.44 -0.21 -9.44
CA ARG A 59 -0.97 1.12 -9.11
C ARG A 59 -1.15 1.39 -7.64
N TYR A 60 -0.22 2.13 -7.08
CA TYR A 60 -0.20 2.54 -5.69
C TYR A 60 -0.21 4.05 -5.62
N ASP A 61 -0.95 4.58 -4.66
CA ASP A 61 -0.89 5.99 -4.34
C ASP A 61 0.36 6.25 -3.47
N PRO A 62 1.20 7.25 -3.81
CA PRO A 62 2.38 7.57 -3.00
C PRO A 62 2.02 7.95 -1.55
N MET A 63 0.86 8.58 -1.31
CA MET A 63 0.40 8.91 0.05
C MET A 63 0.02 7.66 0.83
N ASP A 64 -0.68 6.72 0.20
CA ASP A 64 -1.04 5.44 0.83
C ASP A 64 0.20 4.59 1.13
N VAL A 65 1.19 4.58 0.23
CA VAL A 65 2.46 3.87 0.45
C VAL A 65 3.20 4.47 1.64
N ARG A 66 3.29 5.80 1.72
CA ARG A 66 3.91 6.49 2.86
C ARG A 66 3.20 6.15 4.18
N ALA A 67 1.88 6.27 4.22
CA ALA A 67 1.09 5.98 5.41
C ALA A 67 1.24 4.51 5.87
N TRP A 68 1.35 3.58 4.92
CA TRP A 68 1.61 2.18 5.23
C TRP A 68 3.01 1.96 5.82
N ILE A 69 4.04 2.62 5.28
CA ILE A 69 5.40 2.56 5.84
C ILE A 69 5.43 3.13 7.26
N GLU A 70 4.77 4.28 7.49
CA GLU A 70 4.65 4.87 8.82
C GLU A 70 3.98 3.91 9.80
N SER A 71 2.89 3.26 9.39
CA SER A 71 2.23 2.24 10.22
C SER A 71 3.15 1.04 10.53
N LEU A 72 4.01 0.62 9.60
CA LEU A 72 4.98 -0.45 9.86
C LEU A 72 6.07 -0.02 10.83
N LEU A 73 6.53 1.23 10.74
CA LEU A 73 7.51 1.80 11.66
C LEU A 73 6.92 1.92 13.07
N GLU A 74 5.66 2.32 13.20
CA GLU A 74 4.95 2.35 14.48
C GLU A 74 4.78 0.94 15.07
N GLU A 75 4.39 -0.05 14.27
CA GLU A 75 4.30 -1.44 14.75
C GLU A 75 5.67 -2.05 15.11
N ALA A 76 6.76 -1.62 14.46
CA ALA A 76 8.11 -2.07 14.79
C ALA A 76 8.70 -1.37 16.02
N ALA A 77 8.22 -0.17 16.35
CA ALA A 77 8.66 0.61 17.51
C ALA A 77 7.87 0.28 18.80
N ALA A 78 6.75 -0.45 18.68
CA ALA A 78 5.91 -0.92 19.79
C ALA A 78 6.32 -2.32 20.28
#